data_AF-A0A2S6SV18-F1
#
_entry.id   AF-A0A2S6SV18-F1
#
_cell.length_a   1.000
_cell.length_b   1.000
_cell.length_c   1.000
_cell.angle_alpha   90.00
_cell.angle_beta   90.00
_cell.angle_gamma   90.00
#
_symmetry.space_group_name_H-M   'P 1'
#
loop_
_entity.id
_entity.type
_entity.pdbx_description
1 polymer ?
#
loop_
_entity_poly.entity_id
_entity_poly.type
_entity_poly.pdbx_seq_one_letter_code
_entity_poly.pdbx_strand_id
1 'polypeptide(L)' 'MEKTTISNIETGISKKCDILYKNKTRLELVIENTTIKLTLIKLNPIEKYYKAKFSNMDFQSTGE' A
#
# COMPACT_ATOMS: atom_id res chain seq x y z
N MET A 1 4.47 -13.04 -8.82
CA MET A 1 4.41 -12.10 -7.69
C MET A 1 3.01 -11.54 -7.62
N GLU A 2 2.44 -11.45 -6.43
CA GLU A 2 1.16 -10.76 -6.23
C GLU A 2 1.36 -9.27 -6.46
N LYS A 3 0.39 -8.61 -7.08
CA LYS A 3 0.44 -7.20 -7.40
C LYS A 3 -0.73 -6.50 -6.72
N THR A 4 -0.56 -5.22 -6.46
CA THR A 4 -1.66 -4.37 -6.02
C THR A 4 -1.45 -2.95 -6.50
N THR A 5 -2.44 -2.11 -6.23
CA THR A 5 -2.37 -0.68 -6.50
C THR A 5 -2.42 0.07 -5.18
N ILE A 6 -1.53 1.03 -5.01
CA ILE A 6 -1.64 2.04 -3.97
C ILE A 6 -2.23 3.31 -4.59
N SER A 7 -3.13 3.97 -3.88
CA SER A 7 -3.68 5.27 -4.26
C SER A 7 -3.40 6.30 -3.19
N ASN A 8 -2.96 7.48 -3.62
CA ASN A 8 -2.83 8.63 -2.75
C ASN A 8 -4.22 9.19 -2.43
N ILE A 9 -4.52 9.42 -1.15
CA ILE A 9 -5.85 9.83 -0.68
C ILE A 9 -6.17 11.26 -1.11
N GLU A 10 -5.17 12.14 -1.17
CA GLU A 10 -5.36 13.57 -1.44
C GLU A 10 -5.36 13.90 -2.93
N THR A 11 -4.50 13.25 -3.71
CA THR A 11 -4.26 13.57 -5.13
C THR A 11 -4.93 12.58 -6.09
N GLY A 12 -5.39 11.42 -5.61
CA GLY A 12 -5.96 10.35 -6.43
C GLY A 12 -4.95 9.60 -7.31
N ILE A 13 -3.67 9.98 -7.27
CA ILE A 13 -2.62 9.32 -8.06
C ILE A 13 -2.48 7.86 -7.60
N SER A 14 -2.49 6.95 -8.56
CA SER A 14 -2.36 5.51 -8.32
C SER A 14 -1.07 4.96 -8.91
N LYS A 15 -0.45 4.01 -8.20
CA LYS A 15 0.80 3.35 -8.62
C LYS A 15 0.67 1.83 -8.44
N LYS A 16 1.15 1.09 -9.43
CA LYS A 16 1.25 -0.37 -9.36
C LYS A 16 2.44 -0.76 -8.49
N CYS A 17 2.25 -1.80 -7.71
CA CYS A 17 3.23 -2.27 -6.76
C CYS A 17 3.26 -3.80 -6.74
N ASP A 18 4.45 -4.36 -6.51
CA ASP A 18 4.63 -5.77 -6.22
C ASP A 18 4.52 -6.00 -4.72
N ILE A 19 3.70 -6.95 -4.29
CA ILE A 19 3.55 -7.34 -2.89
C ILE A 19 4.73 -8.22 -2.50
N LEU A 20 5.45 -7.80 -1.46
CA LEU A 20 6.52 -8.58 -0.84
C LEU A 20 6.00 -9.43 0.32
N TYR A 21 5.04 -8.88 1.07
CA TYR A 21 4.46 -9.55 2.23
C TYR A 21 3.03 -9.04 2.47
N LYS A 22 2.11 -9.94 2.81
CA LYS A 22 0.71 -9.60 3.10
C LYS A 22 0.20 -10.46 4.24
N ASN A 23 -0.37 -9.80 5.25
CA ASN A 23 -1.15 -10.44 6.30
C ASN A 23 -2.37 -9.56 6.66
N LYS A 24 -3.15 -9.95 7.67
CA LYS A 24 -4.40 -9.26 8.05
C LYS A 24 -4.25 -7.78 8.42
N THR A 25 -3.07 -7.33 8.86
CA THR A 25 -2.85 -5.97 9.37
C THR A 25 -1.65 -5.27 8.74
N ARG A 26 -0.81 -5.96 7.98
CA ARG A 26 0.43 -5.44 7.38
C ARG A 26 0.52 -5.87 5.92
N LEU A 27 0.83 -4.90 5.07
CA LEU A 27 1.08 -5.07 3.65
C LEU A 27 2.41 -4.39 3.31
N GLU A 28 3.40 -5.17 2.89
CA GLU A 28 4.67 -4.65 2.38
C GLU A 28 4.70 -4.78 0.87
N LEU A 29 5.10 -3.71 0.21
CA LEU A 29 5.11 -3.64 -1.24
C LEU A 29 6.25 -2.75 -1.74
N VAL A 30 6.62 -2.96 -3.01
CA VAL A 30 7.57 -2.13 -3.74
C VAL A 30 6.86 -1.53 -4.94
N ILE A 31 7.02 -0.22 -5.15
CA ILE A 31 6.44 0.45 -6.31
C ILE A 31 7.16 -0.07 -7.57
N GLU A 32 6.40 -0.52 -8.56
CA GLU A 32 6.95 -1.04 -9.82
C GLU A 32 7.93 -0.03 -10.46
N ASN A 33 9.05 -0.54 -10.99
CA ASN A 33 10.12 0.24 -11.59
C ASN A 33 10.86 1.20 -10.63
N THR A 34 10.72 0.99 -9.32
CA THR A 34 11.47 1.73 -8.31
C THR A 34 12.06 0.78 -7.28
N THR A 35 12.99 1.28 -6.47
CA THR A 35 13.49 0.59 -5.28
C THR A 35 12.73 1.00 -4.01
N ILE A 36 11.65 1.78 -4.15
CA ILE A 36 10.91 2.35 -3.02
C ILE A 36 10.01 1.28 -2.43
N LYS A 37 10.31 0.90 -1.18
CA LYS A 37 9.49 0.00 -0.37
C LYS A 37 8.54 0.82 0.51
N LEU A 38 7.29 0.39 0.57
CA LEU A 38 6.28 0.93 1.48
C LEU A 38 5.72 -0.18 2.35
N THR A 39 5.38 0.18 3.58
CA THR A 39 4.67 -0.68 4.52
C THR A 39 3.36 0.01 4.88
N LEU A 40 2.24 -0.59 4.48
CA LEU A 40 0.91 -0.15 4.82
C LEU A 40 0.36 -1.01 5.95
N ILE A 41 -0.33 -0.37 6.89
CA ILE A 41 -0.91 -1.02 8.07
C ILE A 41 -2.41 -0.78 8.15
N LYS A 42 -3.13 -1.75 8.70
CA LYS A 42 -4.51 -1.60 9.16
C LYS A 42 -4.51 -1.48 10.67
N LEU A 43 -5.36 -0.61 11.20
CA LEU A 43 -5.56 -0.52 12.64
C LEU A 43 -6.29 -1.77 13.14
N ASN A 44 -7.26 -2.26 12.35
CA ASN A 44 -8.02 -3.47 12.65
C ASN A 44 -8.07 -4.41 11.44
N PRO A 45 -8.08 -5.75 11.64
CA PRO A 45 -8.19 -6.73 10.54
C PRO A 45 -9.44 -6.58 9.67
N ILE A 46 -10.50 -5.95 10.20
CA ILE A 46 -11.79 -5.75 9.54
C ILE A 46 -11.73 -4.55 8.57
N GLU A 47 -10.75 -3.67 8.70
CA GLU A 47 -10.63 -2.52 7.80
C GLU A 47 -10.37 -2.98 6.36
N LYS A 48 -11.05 -2.33 5.41
CA LYS A 48 -10.89 -2.62 3.99
C LYS A 48 -9.49 -2.24 3.50
N TYR A 49 -9.01 -1.07 3.89
CA TYR A 49 -7.81 -0.45 3.34
C TYR A 49 -6.63 -0.50 4.31
N TYR A 50 -5.47 -0.95 3.85
CA TYR A 50 -4.20 -0.65 4.49
C TYR A 50 -3.84 0.81 4.21
N LYS A 51 -3.24 1.50 5.18
CA LYS A 51 -2.83 2.90 5.06
C LYS A 51 -1.34 3.07 5.38
N ALA A 52 -0.67 3.99 4.70
CA ALA A 52 0.70 4.40 5.01
C ALA A 52 0.87 5.89 4.76
N LYS A 53 1.78 6.51 5.51
CA LYS A 53 2.26 7.85 5.24
C LYS A 53 3.66 7.79 4.65
N PHE A 54 3.87 8.42 3.50
CA PHE A 54 5.17 8.51 2.84
C PHE A 54 5.38 9.92 2.29
N SER A 55 6.49 10.56 2.66
CA SER A 55 6.82 11.93 2.21
C SER A 55 5.67 12.94 2.40
N ASN A 56 5.06 12.94 3.60
CA ASN A 56 3.89 13.76 3.96
C ASN A 56 2.60 13.48 3.19
N MET A 57 2.53 12.40 2.43
CA MET A 57 1.35 11.98 1.70
C MET A 57 0.77 10.70 2.29
N ASP A 58 -0.55 10.60 2.33
CA ASP A 58 -1.26 9.39 2.75
C ASP A 58 -1.62 8.52 1.55
N PHE A 59 -1.27 7.24 1.64
CA PHE A 59 -1.54 6.23 0.64
C PHE A 59 -2.42 5.12 1.23
N GLN A 60 -3.26 4.54 0.39
CA GLN A 60 -4.09 3.40 0.75
C GLN A 60 -4.05 2.30 -0.30
N SER A 61 -4.34 1.07 0.11
CA SER A 61 -4.50 -0.09 -0.78
C SER A 61 -5.44 -1.11 -0.17
N THR A 62 -6.16 -1.88 -0.99
CA THR A 62 -6.92 -3.05 -0.54
C THR A 62 -6.03 -4.29 -0.41
N GLY A 63 -4.86 -4.29 -1.05
CA GLY A 63 -4.02 -5.47 -1.19
C GLY A 63 -4.66 -6.57 -2.05
N GLU A 64 -5.71 -6.24 -2.81
CA GLU A 64 -6.27 -7.08 -3.87
C GLU A 64 -5.43 -6.97 -5.15
#